data_AF-D8U461-F1
#
_entry.id   AF-D8U461-F1
#
_cell.length_a   1.000
_cell.length_b   1.000
_cell.length_c   1.000
_cell.angle_alpha   90.00
_cell.angle_beta   90.00
_cell.angle_gamma   90.00
#
_symmetry.space_group_name_H-M   'P 1'
#
loop_
_entity.id
_entity.type
_entity.pdbx_description
1 polymer ?
#
loop_
_entity_poly.entity_id
_entity_poly.type
_entity_poly.pdbx_seq_one_letter_code
_entity_poly.pdbx_strand_id
1 'polypeptide(L)'
;MAEAAKNALKALKDVLYRVGVKEPWKMTGVRSLPDYEHYMPMGLEYRKFAPGTQPVKARVPHDSPKLVYDIKYFVRDYRRNNKYTARTVDKSPFDFEKMFANAPLKPEELPSHHTSRSTPSSVQRSTAAPCPANLSPSTEAHMRPERFARKDKKRPKPRPHHIRHSVRHDTKVSVHRKYAAMRASLPETNFVMAPSLD
;
A
#
# COMPACT_ATOMS: atom_id res chain seq x y z
N MET A 1 13.32 3.00 -57.11
CA MET A 1 12.26 3.98 -57.45
C MET A 1 11.55 4.57 -56.23
N ALA A 2 11.10 3.78 -55.25
CA ALA A 2 10.35 4.29 -54.08
C ALA A 2 11.14 5.29 -53.21
N GLU A 3 12.44 5.09 -52.98
CA GLU A 3 13.28 6.01 -52.20
C GLU A 3 13.53 7.36 -52.91
N ALA A 4 13.66 7.35 -54.24
CA ALA A 4 13.81 8.59 -55.02
C ALA A 4 12.55 9.47 -54.96
N ALA A 5 11.36 8.85 -55.02
CA ALA A 5 10.09 9.56 -54.87
C ALA A 5 9.90 10.17 -53.47
N LYS A 6 10.32 9.45 -52.40
CA LYS A 6 10.29 9.98 -51.02
C LYS A 6 11.21 11.19 -50.85
N ASN A 7 12.40 11.14 -51.44
CA ASN A 7 13.36 12.24 -51.36
C ASN A 7 12.89 13.48 -52.13
N ALA A 8 12.25 13.30 -53.30
CA ALA A 8 11.61 14.40 -54.04
C ALA A 8 10.46 15.05 -53.25
N LEU A 9 9.62 14.25 -52.58
CA LEU A 9 8.55 14.75 -51.71
C LEU A 9 9.08 15.55 -50.50
N LYS A 10 10.20 15.13 -49.91
CA LYS A 10 10.86 15.89 -48.83
C LYS A 10 11.36 17.25 -49.31
N ALA A 11 12.03 17.29 -50.45
CA ALA A 11 12.52 18.55 -51.03
C ALA A 11 11.38 19.53 -51.35
N LEU A 12 10.25 19.04 -51.89
CA LEU A 12 9.06 19.85 -52.15
C LEU A 12 8.47 20.41 -50.84
N LYS A 13 8.37 19.58 -49.80
CA LYS A 13 7.89 19.98 -48.46
C LYS A 13 8.76 21.07 -47.85
N ASP A 14 10.08 21.00 -48.02
CA ASP A 14 11.00 22.01 -47.50
C ASP A 14 10.83 23.36 -48.22
N VAL A 15 10.57 23.36 -49.53
CA VAL A 15 10.24 24.57 -50.29
C VAL A 15 8.89 25.16 -49.82
N LEU A 16 7.86 24.34 -49.63
CA LEU A 16 6.56 24.77 -49.09
C LEU A 16 6.66 25.36 -47.68
N TYR A 17 7.47 24.75 -46.81
CA TYR A 17 7.71 25.25 -45.46
C TYR A 17 8.52 26.56 -45.43
N ARG A 18 9.37 26.80 -46.43
CA ARG A 18 10.07 28.09 -46.64
C ARG A 18 9.12 29.20 -47.09
N VAL A 19 8.12 28.87 -47.91
CA VAL A 19 7.07 29.79 -48.38
C VAL A 19 6.02 30.08 -47.29
N GLY A 20 6.13 29.44 -46.12
CA GLY A 20 5.24 29.68 -44.98
C GLY A 20 3.98 28.82 -44.98
N VAL A 21 3.83 27.90 -45.92
CA VAL A 21 2.75 26.91 -45.94
C VAL A 21 3.12 25.78 -44.98
N LYS A 22 2.98 26.04 -43.68
CA LYS A 22 3.15 25.05 -42.61
C LYS A 22 1.80 24.63 -42.06
N GLU A 23 1.79 23.49 -41.39
CA GLU A 23 0.64 23.09 -40.60
C GLU A 23 0.42 24.12 -39.47
N PRO A 24 -0.83 24.57 -39.22
CA PRO A 24 -1.08 25.68 -38.29
C PRO A 24 -0.61 25.37 -36.85
N TRP A 25 -0.75 24.11 -36.40
CA TRP A 25 -0.28 23.66 -35.07
C TRP A 25 1.26 23.53 -34.94
N LYS A 26 2.02 23.76 -36.03
CA LYS A 26 3.49 23.87 -36.00
C LYS A 26 3.97 25.33 -36.04
N MET A 27 3.08 26.28 -36.33
CA MET A 27 3.42 27.70 -36.36
C MET A 27 3.29 28.35 -34.98
N THR A 28 2.34 27.90 -34.17
CA THR A 28 2.05 28.48 -32.85
C THR A 28 1.83 27.39 -31.79
N GLY A 29 2.22 27.68 -30.54
CA GLY A 29 1.99 26.85 -29.37
C GLY A 29 3.19 26.02 -28.91
N VAL A 30 2.98 25.12 -27.94
CA VAL A 30 4.07 24.30 -27.36
C VAL A 30 4.72 23.42 -28.42
N ARG A 31 3.96 22.96 -29.41
CA ARG A 31 4.43 22.10 -30.51
C ARG A 31 5.35 22.79 -31.52
N SER A 32 5.43 24.12 -31.49
CA SER A 32 6.38 24.89 -32.32
C SER A 32 7.70 25.18 -31.62
N LEU A 33 7.84 24.83 -30.32
CA LEU A 33 9.08 25.02 -29.58
C LEU A 33 10.13 23.99 -30.03
N PRO A 34 11.41 24.38 -30.14
CA PRO A 34 12.50 23.44 -30.48
C PRO A 34 12.70 22.36 -29.41
N ASP A 35 12.35 22.66 -28.16
CA ASP A 35 12.45 21.73 -27.03
C ASP A 35 11.28 20.74 -26.96
N TYR A 36 10.24 20.94 -27.79
CA TYR A 36 9.09 20.07 -27.80
C TYR A 36 9.36 18.82 -28.65
N GLU A 37 9.53 17.70 -27.97
CA GLU A 37 9.57 16.38 -28.59
C GLU A 37 8.18 15.73 -28.53
N HIS A 38 7.76 15.13 -29.64
CA HIS A 38 6.48 14.42 -29.68
C HIS A 38 6.62 13.07 -28.97
N TYR A 39 6.22 13.03 -27.70
CA TYR A 39 6.40 11.84 -26.86
C TYR A 39 5.38 10.74 -27.21
N MET A 40 5.75 9.90 -28.18
CA MET A 40 5.11 8.61 -28.45
C MET A 40 6.21 7.54 -28.38
N PRO A 41 6.43 6.93 -27.20
CA PRO A 41 7.51 5.97 -27.06
C PRO A 41 7.26 4.77 -27.98
N MET A 42 8.32 4.27 -28.61
CA MET A 42 8.20 3.11 -29.48
C MET A 42 7.81 1.88 -28.64
N GLY A 43 7.07 0.95 -29.25
CA GLY A 43 6.63 -0.26 -28.52
C GLY A 43 7.79 -1.06 -27.93
N LEU A 44 8.94 -1.04 -28.60
CA LEU A 44 10.19 -1.68 -28.15
C LEU A 44 10.82 -0.97 -26.94
N GLU A 45 10.65 0.35 -26.83
CA GLU A 45 11.27 1.19 -25.78
C GLU A 45 10.42 1.19 -24.50
N TYR A 46 9.10 1.34 -24.63
CA TYR A 46 8.20 1.43 -23.48
C TYR A 46 8.11 0.11 -22.70
N ARG A 47 8.01 -1.02 -23.42
CA ARG A 47 7.74 -2.34 -22.82
C ARG A 47 8.54 -3.43 -23.50
N LYS A 48 9.86 -3.34 -23.36
CA LYS A 48 10.81 -4.35 -23.86
C LYS A 48 10.50 -5.77 -23.36
N PHE A 49 10.08 -5.89 -22.10
CA PHE A 49 9.69 -7.17 -21.50
C PHE A 49 8.20 -7.18 -21.17
N ALA A 50 7.53 -8.28 -21.53
CA ALA A 50 6.17 -8.56 -21.09
C ALA A 50 6.14 -8.67 -19.56
N PRO A 51 5.02 -8.31 -18.89
CA PRO A 51 4.94 -8.32 -17.43
C PRO A 51 5.07 -9.75 -16.86
N GLY A 52 4.68 -10.76 -17.64
CA GLY A 52 4.81 -12.18 -17.28
C GLY A 52 6.18 -12.77 -17.59
N THR A 53 7.02 -12.08 -18.35
CA THR A 53 8.33 -12.58 -18.81
C THR A 53 9.43 -11.61 -18.39
N GLN A 54 9.47 -11.30 -17.10
CA GLN A 54 10.51 -10.45 -16.54
C GLN A 54 11.82 -11.27 -16.39
N PRO A 55 12.97 -10.77 -16.90
CA PRO A 55 14.24 -11.48 -16.79
C PRO A 55 14.77 -11.53 -15.34
N VAL A 56 14.30 -10.62 -14.49
CA VAL A 56 14.72 -10.53 -13.09
C VAL A 56 13.69 -11.25 -12.22
N LYS A 57 14.18 -12.20 -11.40
CA LYS A 57 13.37 -12.81 -10.34
C LYS A 57 13.29 -11.86 -9.15
N ALA A 58 12.16 -11.17 -9.00
CA ALA A 58 11.92 -10.31 -7.85
C ALA A 58 11.90 -11.14 -6.54
N ARG A 59 12.67 -10.71 -5.53
CA ARG A 59 12.62 -11.22 -4.16
C ARG A 59 12.04 -10.14 -3.27
N VAL A 60 10.74 -10.18 -3.04
CA VAL A 60 10.05 -9.21 -2.19
C VAL A 60 10.16 -9.67 -0.73
N PRO A 61 10.80 -8.91 0.17
CA PRO A 61 10.87 -9.28 1.57
C PRO A 61 9.46 -9.19 2.18
N HIS A 62 9.03 -10.27 2.83
CA HIS A 62 7.71 -10.34 3.48
C HIS A 62 7.74 -9.81 4.92
N ASP A 63 8.80 -10.13 5.67
CA ASP A 63 8.94 -9.78 7.09
C ASP A 63 10.31 -9.17 7.39
N SER A 64 10.40 -8.48 8.53
CA SER A 64 11.66 -8.00 9.07
C SER A 64 12.53 -9.18 9.55
N PRO A 65 13.86 -9.18 9.29
CA PRO A 65 14.74 -10.28 9.69
C PRO A 65 14.74 -10.56 11.19
N LYS A 66 14.47 -9.54 12.03
CA LYS A 66 14.35 -9.71 13.49
C LYS A 66 13.19 -10.64 13.89
N LEU A 67 12.12 -10.68 13.09
CA LEU A 67 10.91 -11.45 13.37
C LEU A 67 10.91 -12.84 12.74
N VAL A 68 11.89 -13.15 11.88
CA VAL A 68 11.98 -14.45 11.20
C VAL A 68 12.28 -15.57 12.20
N TYR A 69 13.18 -15.33 13.14
CA TYR A 69 13.57 -16.30 14.16
C TYR A 69 12.89 -16.06 15.51
N ASP A 70 12.58 -14.80 15.87
CA ASP A 70 11.79 -14.49 17.06
C ASP A 70 10.29 -14.41 16.73
N ILE A 71 9.62 -15.57 16.80
CA ILE A 71 8.25 -15.77 16.31
C ILE A 71 7.20 -15.36 17.37
N LYS A 72 7.60 -14.77 18.49
CA LYS A 72 6.67 -14.39 19.58
C LYS A 72 5.61 -13.42 19.09
N TYR A 73 4.38 -13.91 19.00
CA TYR A 73 3.28 -13.14 18.42
C TYR A 73 2.70 -12.09 19.37
N PHE A 74 2.60 -12.37 20.68
CA PHE A 74 1.91 -11.50 21.63
C PHE A 74 2.54 -10.10 21.77
N VAL A 75 3.86 -9.97 21.61
CA VAL A 75 4.56 -8.68 21.63
C VAL A 75 4.22 -7.85 20.39
N ARG A 76 4.02 -8.52 19.25
CA ARG A 76 3.71 -7.92 17.95
C ARG A 76 2.22 -7.67 17.73
N ASP A 77 1.34 -8.25 18.55
CA ASP A 77 -0.12 -8.15 18.39
C ASP A 77 -0.65 -6.76 18.78
N TYR A 78 -0.49 -5.79 17.90
CA TYR A 78 -1.05 -4.45 18.06
C TYR A 78 -2.58 -4.42 18.04
N ARG A 79 -3.25 -5.47 17.53
CA ARG A 79 -4.71 -5.47 17.47
C ARG A 79 -5.32 -5.63 18.85
N ARG A 80 -4.69 -6.44 19.71
CA ARG A 80 -5.17 -6.73 21.07
C ARG A 80 -4.48 -5.88 22.14
N ASN A 81 -3.26 -5.41 21.89
CA ASN A 81 -2.48 -4.61 22.84
C ASN A 81 -2.95 -3.15 22.96
N ASN A 82 -4.18 -2.82 22.57
CA ASN A 82 -4.73 -1.49 22.79
C ASN A 82 -5.04 -1.31 24.27
N LYS A 83 -4.65 -0.16 24.83
CA LYS A 83 -5.06 0.22 26.18
C LYS A 83 -6.59 0.21 26.24
N TYR A 84 -7.15 -0.61 27.12
CA TYR A 84 -8.60 -0.66 27.31
C TYR A 84 -9.11 0.75 27.62
N THR A 85 -10.20 1.14 26.96
CA THR A 85 -10.86 2.41 27.24
C THR A 85 -11.45 2.35 28.64
N ALA A 86 -10.75 2.94 29.60
CA ALA A 86 -11.31 3.22 30.91
C ALA A 86 -12.43 4.26 30.72
N ARG A 87 -13.67 3.80 30.73
CA ARG A 87 -14.84 4.69 30.75
C ARG A 87 -15.10 5.05 32.20
N THR A 88 -14.70 6.23 32.61
CA THR A 88 -15.17 6.83 33.86
C THR A 88 -16.55 7.42 33.61
N VAL A 89 -17.53 6.98 34.38
CA VAL A 89 -18.85 7.62 34.41
C VAL A 89 -18.85 8.55 35.61
N ASP A 90 -19.03 9.83 35.36
CA ASP A 90 -19.20 10.81 36.43
C ASP A 90 -20.56 10.55 37.10
N LYS A 91 -20.50 10.16 38.38
CA LYS A 91 -21.69 9.72 39.13
C LYS A 91 -22.49 10.90 39.71
N SER A 92 -21.83 12.02 39.95
CA SER A 92 -22.46 13.27 40.36
C SER A 92 -22.72 14.17 39.15
N PRO A 93 -23.67 15.12 39.24
CA PRO A 93 -23.67 16.26 38.34
C PRO A 93 -22.27 16.88 38.31
N PHE A 94 -21.80 17.27 37.13
CA PHE A 94 -20.47 17.87 36.99
C PHE A 94 -20.34 19.11 37.88
N ASP A 95 -19.35 19.11 38.78
CA ASP A 95 -19.00 20.28 39.58
C ASP A 95 -18.24 21.29 38.70
N PHE A 96 -18.97 21.96 37.82
CA PHE A 96 -18.42 22.92 36.87
C PHE A 96 -17.65 24.05 37.58
N GLU A 97 -18.13 24.50 38.74
CA GLU A 97 -17.47 25.54 39.54
C GLU A 97 -16.03 25.17 39.91
N LYS A 98 -15.79 23.91 40.28
CA LYS A 98 -14.45 23.41 40.60
C LYS A 98 -13.58 23.26 39.35
N MET A 99 -14.17 22.83 38.23
CA MET A 99 -13.44 22.70 36.96
C MET A 99 -13.01 24.07 36.42
N PHE A 100 -13.88 25.08 36.51
CA PHE A 100 -13.58 26.44 36.08
C PHE A 100 -12.62 27.16 37.04
N ALA A 101 -12.72 26.94 38.35
CA ALA A 101 -11.76 27.48 39.31
C ALA A 101 -10.33 26.97 39.07
N ASN A 102 -10.18 25.74 38.58
CA ASN A 102 -8.89 25.12 38.28
C ASN A 102 -8.36 25.42 36.87
N ALA A 103 -9.11 26.10 36.02
CA ALA A 103 -8.79 26.27 34.60
C ALA A 103 -8.62 27.74 34.16
N PRO A 104 -7.71 28.53 34.76
CA PRO A 104 -7.24 29.75 34.10
C PRO A 104 -6.36 29.34 32.90
N LEU A 105 -6.89 29.48 31.69
CA LEU A 105 -6.18 29.13 30.46
C LEU A 105 -4.93 29.99 30.29
N LYS A 106 -3.75 29.37 30.36
CA LYS A 106 -2.49 30.00 29.99
C LYS A 106 -2.38 30.07 28.46
N PRO A 107 -1.66 31.05 27.89
CA PRO A 107 -1.49 31.16 26.44
C PRO A 107 -0.84 29.92 25.80
N GLU A 108 -0.09 29.11 26.57
CA GLU A 108 0.57 27.88 26.12
C GLU A 108 -0.37 26.67 25.99
N GLU A 109 -1.50 26.68 26.69
CA GLU A 109 -2.49 25.59 26.67
C GLU A 109 -3.46 25.71 25.48
N LEU A 110 -3.40 26.85 24.78
CA LEU A 110 -4.17 27.08 23.57
C LEU A 110 -3.59 26.22 22.42
N PRO A 111 -4.45 25.57 21.61
CA PRO A 111 -3.97 24.80 20.46
C PRO A 111 -3.20 25.73 19.53
N SER A 112 -1.95 25.36 19.23
CA SER A 112 -1.09 26.15 18.35
C SER A 112 -1.74 26.29 16.98
N HIS A 113 -1.86 27.53 16.49
CA HIS A 113 -2.31 27.77 15.13
C HIS A 113 -1.23 27.30 14.15
N HIS A 114 -1.55 26.32 13.29
CA HIS A 114 -0.64 25.90 12.23
C HIS A 114 -0.62 26.96 11.13
N THR A 115 0.40 27.83 11.13
CA THR A 115 0.67 28.70 9.97
C THR A 115 1.61 27.95 9.02
N SER A 116 1.18 27.72 7.77
CA SER A 116 2.00 27.07 6.73
C SER A 116 3.15 27.94 6.22
N ARG A 117 3.41 29.09 6.86
CA ARG A 117 4.45 30.04 6.48
C ARG A 117 5.57 29.95 7.50
N SER A 118 6.67 29.32 7.10
CA SER A 118 7.91 29.24 7.88
C SER A 118 8.36 30.65 8.29
N THR A 119 8.33 30.95 9.58
CA THR A 119 9.17 32.01 10.14
C THR A 119 10.60 31.45 10.20
N PRO A 120 11.63 32.17 9.68
CA PRO A 120 13.00 31.75 9.89
C PRO A 120 13.32 31.91 11.38
N SER A 121 13.49 30.79 12.07
CA SER A 121 13.88 30.75 13.48
C SER A 121 15.19 31.50 13.66
N SER A 122 15.13 32.53 14.52
CA SER A 122 16.26 33.24 15.11
C SER A 122 17.42 32.30 15.44
N VAL A 123 18.54 32.50 14.74
CA VAL A 123 19.83 31.86 15.01
C VAL A 123 20.33 32.31 16.39
N GLN A 124 20.10 31.51 17.43
CA GLN A 124 20.89 31.63 18.65
C GLN A 124 22.17 30.83 18.46
N ARG A 125 23.23 31.56 18.10
CA ARG A 125 24.60 31.09 18.06
C ARG A 125 25.07 30.90 19.51
N SER A 126 24.96 29.69 20.06
CA SER A 126 25.59 29.35 21.34
C SER A 126 27.04 28.92 21.10
N THR A 127 27.92 29.60 21.80
CA THR A 127 29.37 29.42 21.84
C THR A 127 29.76 28.06 22.40
N ALA A 128 30.70 27.41 21.73
CA ALA A 128 31.29 26.14 22.12
C ALA A 128 32.09 26.25 23.42
N ALA A 129 31.89 25.28 24.33
CA ALA A 129 32.83 24.89 25.37
C ALA A 129 32.88 23.35 25.42
N PRO A 130 34.02 22.74 25.80
CA PRO A 130 34.41 21.39 25.36
C PRO A 130 33.84 20.26 26.23
N CYS A 131 33.62 19.12 25.58
CA CYS A 131 33.10 17.87 26.15
C CYS A 131 33.99 17.29 27.26
N PRO A 132 33.38 16.64 28.28
CA PRO A 132 33.95 15.44 28.86
C PRO A 132 33.21 14.19 28.38
N ALA A 133 34.00 13.16 28.12
CA ALA A 133 33.61 11.87 27.57
C ALA A 133 32.88 10.97 28.58
N ASN A 134 32.09 10.06 28.01
CA ASN A 134 31.60 8.77 28.55
C ASN A 134 30.42 8.79 29.53
N LEU A 135 29.26 8.34 29.04
CA LEU A 135 28.57 7.10 29.47
C LEU A 135 27.34 6.86 28.56
N SER A 136 27.27 5.68 27.98
CA SER A 136 26.23 5.13 27.08
C SER A 136 24.94 4.70 27.83
N PRO A 137 23.96 3.99 27.22
CA PRO A 137 23.12 4.28 26.06
C PRO A 137 21.62 3.99 26.36
N SER A 138 20.67 4.91 26.14
CA SER A 138 19.25 4.54 25.99
C SER A 138 18.37 5.75 25.73
N THR A 139 17.73 5.82 24.55
CA THR A 139 16.28 6.03 24.33
C THR A 139 16.06 6.58 22.91
N GLU A 140 15.96 5.65 21.95
CA GLU A 140 15.33 5.90 20.65
C GLU A 140 13.84 6.11 20.88
N ALA A 141 13.47 7.36 21.17
CA ALA A 141 12.11 7.81 21.26
C ALA A 141 11.46 7.79 19.87
N HIS A 142 10.67 6.74 19.66
CA HIS A 142 9.47 6.65 18.83
C HIS A 142 9.17 7.83 17.88
N MET A 143 9.51 7.64 16.60
CA MET A 143 8.79 8.26 15.49
C MET A 143 7.31 7.82 15.52
N ARG A 144 6.40 8.78 15.69
CA ARG A 144 4.96 8.61 15.46
C ARG A 144 4.68 8.53 13.97
N PRO A 145 3.96 7.51 13.45
CA PRO A 145 3.26 7.66 12.19
C PRO A 145 1.91 8.35 12.43
N GLU A 146 1.79 9.59 11.94
CA GLU A 146 0.49 10.27 11.83
C GLU A 146 -0.47 9.43 10.97
N ARG A 147 -1.56 8.96 11.59
CA ARG A 147 -2.66 8.33 10.88
C ARG A 147 -3.66 9.41 10.46
N PHE A 148 -3.77 9.56 9.14
CA PHE A 148 -4.91 10.20 8.48
C PHE A 148 -6.24 9.61 8.99
N ALA A 149 -6.96 10.36 9.82
CA ALA A 149 -8.36 10.12 10.12
C ALA A 149 -9.20 10.46 8.87
N ARG A 150 -9.46 9.46 8.03
CA ARG A 150 -10.46 9.58 6.97
C ARG A 150 -11.84 9.65 7.61
N LYS A 151 -12.54 10.77 7.41
CA LYS A 151 -13.96 10.97 7.71
C LYS A 151 -14.79 9.77 7.26
N ASP A 152 -15.51 9.16 8.20
CA ASP A 152 -16.54 8.15 7.95
C ASP A 152 -17.67 8.76 7.11
N LYS A 153 -17.58 8.61 5.78
CA LYS A 153 -18.73 8.74 4.91
C LYS A 153 -19.63 7.53 5.16
N LYS A 154 -20.83 7.78 5.69
CA LYS A 154 -21.96 6.85 5.78
C LYS A 154 -22.01 5.94 4.54
N ARG A 155 -21.68 4.65 4.72
CA ARG A 155 -21.88 3.64 3.67
C ARG A 155 -23.39 3.42 3.49
N PRO A 156 -23.91 3.39 2.26
CA PRO A 156 -25.30 2.99 2.02
C PRO A 156 -25.49 1.52 2.43
N LYS A 157 -26.61 1.23 3.10
CA LYS A 157 -26.99 -0.14 3.50
C LYS A 157 -27.09 -1.04 2.25
N PRO A 158 -26.62 -2.30 2.29
CA PRO A 158 -26.84 -3.23 1.18
C PRO A 158 -28.34 -3.52 1.03
N ARG A 159 -28.81 -3.56 -0.22
CA ARG A 159 -30.19 -3.93 -0.56
C ARG A 159 -30.42 -5.42 -0.23
N PRO A 160 -31.62 -5.82 0.21
CA PRO A 160 -31.92 -7.23 0.45
C PRO A 160 -31.79 -8.02 -0.85
N HIS A 161 -30.94 -9.05 -0.84
CA HIS A 161 -30.82 -9.99 -1.94
C HIS A 161 -32.08 -10.87 -1.99
N HIS A 162 -32.80 -10.84 -3.10
CA HIS A 162 -33.80 -11.87 -3.40
C HIS A 162 -33.09 -13.22 -3.48
N ILE A 163 -33.42 -14.10 -2.54
CA ILE A 163 -33.01 -15.50 -2.54
C ILE A 163 -33.69 -16.18 -3.73
N ARG A 164 -32.97 -16.33 -4.84
CA ARG A 164 -33.32 -17.31 -5.87
C ARG A 164 -32.85 -18.66 -5.37
N HIS A 165 -33.79 -19.52 -4.97
CA HIS A 165 -33.53 -20.93 -4.73
C HIS A 165 -33.06 -21.60 -6.03
N SER A 166 -31.75 -21.78 -6.18
CA SER A 166 -31.22 -22.74 -7.16
C SER A 166 -31.21 -24.11 -6.50
N VAL A 167 -32.09 -25.00 -6.94
CA VAL A 167 -32.05 -26.43 -6.62
C VAL A 167 -30.72 -26.98 -7.14
N ARG A 168 -29.78 -27.26 -6.24
CA ARG A 168 -28.58 -28.06 -6.56
C ARG A 168 -28.89 -29.49 -6.18
N HIS A 169 -28.89 -30.39 -7.16
CA HIS A 169 -28.94 -31.82 -6.92
C HIS A 169 -27.61 -32.29 -6.32
N ASP A 170 -27.66 -32.81 -5.09
CA ASP A 170 -26.52 -33.40 -4.38
C ASP A 170 -26.22 -34.81 -4.92
N THR A 171 -25.22 -34.95 -5.77
CA THR A 171 -24.73 -36.26 -6.26
C THR A 171 -23.56 -36.84 -5.45
N LYS A 172 -23.14 -36.19 -4.35
CA LYS A 172 -21.92 -36.59 -3.62
C LYS A 172 -22.11 -37.57 -2.46
N VAL A 173 -23.34 -37.88 -2.05
CA VAL A 173 -23.60 -38.82 -0.93
C VAL A 173 -23.68 -40.30 -1.41
N SER A 174 -23.87 -40.54 -2.72
CA SER A 174 -24.11 -41.89 -3.25
C SER A 174 -22.84 -42.76 -3.36
N VAL A 175 -21.67 -42.14 -3.56
CA VAL A 175 -20.43 -42.89 -3.84
C VAL A 175 -19.89 -43.55 -2.58
N HIS A 176 -19.92 -42.87 -1.43
CA HIS A 176 -19.35 -43.41 -0.19
C HIS A 176 -20.12 -44.62 0.38
N ARG A 177 -21.45 -44.69 0.21
CA ARG A 177 -22.24 -45.86 0.62
C ARG A 177 -21.97 -47.10 -0.23
N LYS A 178 -21.66 -46.94 -1.53
CA LYS A 178 -21.35 -48.08 -2.41
C LYS A 178 -19.98 -48.69 -2.12
N TYR A 179 -18.99 -47.87 -1.77
CA TYR A 179 -17.65 -48.39 -1.40
C TYR A 179 -17.61 -49.05 -0.01
N ALA A 180 -18.44 -48.60 0.93
CA ALA A 180 -18.55 -49.24 2.25
C ALA A 180 -19.17 -50.64 2.18
N ALA A 181 -20.15 -50.86 1.30
CA ALA A 181 -20.79 -52.18 1.12
C ALA A 181 -19.87 -53.21 0.44
N MET A 182 -19.01 -52.79 -0.51
CA MET A 182 -18.05 -53.71 -1.14
C MET A 182 -16.90 -54.14 -0.23
N ARG A 183 -16.54 -53.33 0.78
CA ARG A 183 -15.44 -53.66 1.71
C ARG A 183 -15.85 -54.68 2.78
N ALA A 184 -17.14 -54.87 3.00
CA ALA A 184 -17.68 -55.81 3.99
C ALA A 184 -17.85 -57.25 3.45
N SER A 185 -17.62 -57.50 2.16
CA SER A 185 -17.87 -58.80 1.52
C SER A 185 -16.63 -59.57 1.10
N LEU A 186 -15.43 -59.17 1.55
CA LEU A 186 -14.20 -59.91 1.26
C LEU A 186 -13.88 -60.88 2.40
N PRO A 187 -13.71 -62.19 2.13
CA PRO A 187 -13.28 -63.15 3.14
C PRO A 187 -11.85 -62.81 3.60
N GLU A 188 -11.66 -62.76 4.92
CA GLU A 188 -10.36 -62.55 5.55
C GLU A 188 -9.41 -63.67 5.14
N THR A 189 -8.53 -63.37 4.17
CA THR A 189 -7.40 -64.22 3.85
C THR A 189 -6.28 -63.86 4.81
N ASN A 190 -6.00 -64.79 5.72
CA ASN A 190 -4.89 -64.71 6.67
C ASN A 190 -3.57 -64.52 5.93
N PHE A 191 -3.08 -63.29 5.90
CA PHE A 191 -1.73 -62.97 5.43
C PHE A 191 -0.75 -63.22 6.58
N VAL A 192 -0.14 -64.41 6.59
CA VAL A 192 0.95 -64.77 7.48
C VAL A 192 2.15 -63.87 7.17
N MET A 193 2.52 -62.98 8.10
CA MET A 193 3.77 -62.22 8.01
C MET A 193 4.96 -63.16 8.25
N ALA A 194 5.82 -63.29 7.24
CA ALA A 194 7.15 -63.87 7.41
C ALA A 194 8.04 -62.89 8.20
N PRO A 195 8.85 -63.35 9.17
CA PRO A 195 9.84 -62.51 9.84
C PRO A 195 11.02 -62.23 8.91
N SER A 196 11.37 -60.95 8.80
CA SER A 196 12.58 -60.44 8.16
C SER A 196 13.83 -60.89 8.91
N LEU A 197 14.76 -61.51 8.20
CA LEU A 197 16.17 -61.63 8.59
C LEU A 197 16.86 -60.31 8.27
N ASP A 198 17.43 -59.66 9.29
CA ASP A 198 18.75 -58.99 9.32
C ASP A 198 19.01 -58.45 10.74
#